data_AF-A0A1C4VJ86-F1
#
_entry.id   AF-A0A1C4VJ86-F1
#
_cell.length_a   1.000
_cell.length_b   1.000
_cell.length_c   1.000
_cell.angle_alpha   90.00
_cell.angle_beta   90.00
_cell.angle_gamma   90.00
#
_symmetry.space_group_name_H-M   'P 1'
#
loop_
_entity.id
_entity.type
_entity.pdbx_description
1 polymer ?
#
loop_
_entity_poly.entity_id
_entity_poly.type
_entity_poly.pdbx_seq_one_letter_code
_entity_poly.pdbx_strand_id
1 'polypeptide(L)'
;MDRPGLSVVVPAHENGSALDATLRSLTRQTLPPGDFEVIVGDDGSAVALGPVVDAYRDRLRIDYVRSERNRGRSANRNAAAARARADTLMFLDADTVAHPGLLRRHRDFHAGRAGRPGVLLGQRYDLDWAGADALHRDEPVTPAMLDAERGDPRLEDIALPQRTADFPSAPWVLGLTHNASVDHESFRRVGGFDEAMVKWGFEDLDFFYRVFHLHGAPPELFRLDTEALSYHLPHFRKTSNGLASMDNMKYLLRKHLRYDVEVLYGLNTFGRHLGRIRLYGQAIEAYRSGGLGRPDALPASLRDELAVSAALVVGNGVSALDLGAGSHTFDHDAPTGETNSHLLGTVLQQFKTGALDLIVNVDMWRCLLPEDLPAFLTRGLLKADRIELVATRTGPDQRALLPVPLVADLDYVADMLRPHFTVALAGYDTATVITLR
;
A
#
# COMPACT_ATOMS: atom_id res chain seq x y z
N MET A 1 -21.55 30.03 -13.60
CA MET A 1 -20.18 29.68 -14.00
C MET A 1 -20.15 28.21 -14.28
N ASP A 2 -19.56 27.79 -15.40
CA ASP A 2 -19.41 26.36 -15.69
C ASP A 2 -18.58 25.65 -14.61
N ARG A 3 -18.93 24.38 -14.41
CA ARG A 3 -18.29 23.50 -13.44
C ARG A 3 -16.88 23.14 -13.96
N PRO A 4 -15.81 23.30 -13.16
CA PRO A 4 -14.46 22.97 -13.62
C PRO A 4 -14.34 21.46 -13.83
N GLY A 5 -13.50 21.04 -14.77
CA GLY A 5 -13.22 19.63 -15.03
C GLY A 5 -12.25 19.01 -14.01
N LEU A 6 -11.49 19.83 -13.28
CA LEU A 6 -10.48 19.38 -12.33
C LEU A 6 -10.42 20.30 -11.09
N SER A 7 -10.40 19.72 -9.89
CA SER A 7 -10.11 20.44 -8.64
C SER A 7 -8.74 20.02 -8.12
N VAL A 8 -7.79 20.95 -8.11
CA VAL A 8 -6.43 20.74 -7.59
C VAL A 8 -6.42 21.07 -6.10
N VAL A 9 -6.24 20.05 -5.26
CA VAL A 9 -6.19 20.15 -3.80
C VAL A 9 -4.73 20.23 -3.36
N VAL A 10 -4.36 21.34 -2.74
CA VAL A 10 -2.99 21.66 -2.32
C VAL A 10 -2.94 21.73 -0.79
N PRO A 11 -2.58 20.64 -0.08
CA PRO A 11 -2.36 20.69 1.36
C PRO A 11 -1.06 21.42 1.68
N ALA A 12 -1.14 22.46 2.52
CA ALA A 12 -0.03 23.31 2.92
C ALA A 12 0.08 23.44 4.44
N HIS A 13 1.31 23.62 4.92
CA HIS A 13 1.62 23.92 6.31
C HIS A 13 2.97 24.66 6.40
N GLU A 14 2.96 25.82 7.02
CA GLU A 14 4.07 26.78 7.22
C GLU A 14 4.66 27.40 5.95
N ASN A 15 5.22 26.61 5.04
CA ASN A 15 6.17 27.09 4.03
C ASN A 15 5.51 27.91 2.89
N GLY A 16 5.28 29.21 3.12
CA GLY A 16 4.66 30.12 2.15
C GLY A 16 5.46 30.33 0.88
N SER A 17 6.80 30.31 0.93
CA SER A 17 7.64 30.46 -0.27
C SER A 17 7.53 29.26 -1.21
N ALA A 18 7.44 28.05 -0.65
CA ALA A 18 7.19 26.85 -1.45
C ALA A 18 5.79 26.88 -2.07
N LEU A 19 4.78 27.28 -1.29
CA LEU A 19 3.41 27.45 -1.79
C LEU A 19 3.35 28.47 -2.93
N ASP A 20 4.05 29.61 -2.81
CA ASP A 20 4.14 30.61 -3.88
C ASP A 20 4.68 30.01 -5.17
N ALA A 21 5.78 29.25 -5.11
CA ALA A 21 6.35 28.57 -6.27
C ALA A 21 5.36 27.57 -6.90
N THR A 22 4.65 26.80 -6.07
CA THR A 22 3.60 25.87 -6.50
C THR A 22 2.46 26.60 -7.21
N LEU A 23 1.88 27.65 -6.60
CA LEU A 23 0.79 28.42 -7.19
C LEU A 23 1.22 29.14 -8.48
N ARG A 24 2.43 29.71 -8.51
CA ARG A 24 3.03 30.30 -9.71
C ARG A 24 3.08 29.28 -10.85
N SER A 25 3.46 28.05 -10.57
CA SER A 25 3.49 26.97 -11.57
C SER A 25 2.12 26.61 -12.13
N LEU A 26 1.07 26.69 -11.30
CA LEU A 26 -0.32 26.43 -11.73
C LEU A 26 -0.86 27.54 -12.65
N THR A 27 -0.32 28.75 -12.60
CA THR A 27 -0.67 29.82 -13.57
C THR A 27 -0.15 29.54 -14.98
N ARG A 28 0.83 28.63 -15.13
CA ARG A 28 1.51 28.31 -16.38
C ARG A 28 1.00 27.03 -17.05
N GLN A 29 -0.16 26.55 -16.63
CA GLN A 29 -0.72 25.30 -17.15
C GLN A 29 -1.27 25.49 -18.55
N THR A 30 -1.09 24.48 -19.38
CA THR A 30 -1.69 24.41 -20.72
C THR A 30 -3.20 24.19 -20.65
N LEU A 31 -3.72 23.66 -19.54
CA LEU A 31 -5.16 23.57 -19.30
C LEU A 31 -5.70 25.00 -19.02
N PRO A 32 -6.78 25.45 -19.69
CA PRO A 32 -7.33 26.79 -19.48
C PRO A 32 -7.71 27.04 -18.00
N PRO A 33 -7.47 28.25 -17.44
CA PRO A 33 -7.80 28.57 -16.05
C PRO A 33 -9.27 28.39 -15.65
N GLY A 34 -10.20 28.40 -16.62
CA GLY A 34 -11.62 28.13 -16.38
C GLY A 34 -11.96 26.64 -16.20
N ASP A 35 -11.10 25.75 -16.71
CA ASP A 35 -11.32 24.29 -16.71
C ASP A 35 -10.83 23.62 -15.43
N PHE A 36 -10.14 24.36 -14.55
CA PHE A 36 -9.73 23.87 -13.26
C PHE A 36 -9.95 24.90 -12.15
N GLU A 37 -9.90 24.42 -10.92
CA GLU A 37 -9.82 25.25 -9.72
C GLU A 37 -8.73 24.75 -8.80
N VAL A 38 -8.26 25.61 -7.90
CA VAL A 38 -7.26 25.29 -6.89
C VAL A 38 -7.88 25.49 -5.52
N ILE A 39 -7.72 24.53 -4.61
CA ILE A 39 -8.12 24.66 -3.21
C ILE A 39 -6.88 24.46 -2.36
N VAL A 40 -6.46 25.52 -1.67
CA VAL A 40 -5.35 25.47 -0.73
C VAL A 40 -5.90 25.19 0.67
N GLY A 41 -5.44 24.10 1.28
CA GLY A 41 -5.72 23.78 2.68
C GLY A 41 -4.54 24.17 3.57
N ASP A 42 -4.67 25.18 4.42
CA ASP A 42 -3.70 25.53 5.47
C ASP A 42 -4.00 24.74 6.75
N ASP A 43 -3.12 23.80 7.12
CA ASP A 43 -3.25 22.96 8.32
C ASP A 43 -2.87 23.70 9.62
N GLY A 44 -3.38 24.93 9.79
CA GLY A 44 -3.15 25.73 10.99
C GLY A 44 -1.73 26.26 11.14
N SER A 45 -1.12 26.73 10.04
CA SER A 45 0.20 27.38 10.05
C SER A 45 0.27 28.52 11.05
N ALA A 46 1.42 28.68 11.71
CA ALA A 46 1.67 29.77 12.65
C ALA A 46 1.51 31.14 11.99
N VAL A 47 2.08 31.31 10.80
CA VAL A 47 1.82 32.44 9.92
C VAL A 47 0.82 32.00 8.85
N ALA A 48 -0.30 32.71 8.76
CA ALA A 48 -1.37 32.35 7.82
C ALA A 48 -0.89 32.46 6.36
N LEU A 49 -1.27 31.49 5.54
CA LEU A 49 -0.90 31.42 4.12
C LEU A 49 -1.85 32.19 3.19
N GLY A 50 -2.94 32.74 3.73
CA GLY A 50 -3.94 33.53 3.00
C GLY A 50 -3.34 34.63 2.10
N PRO A 51 -2.38 35.46 2.58
CA PRO A 51 -1.75 36.49 1.73
C PRO A 51 -1.04 35.94 0.50
N VAL A 52 -0.42 34.75 0.60
CA VAL A 52 0.19 34.08 -0.56
C VAL A 52 -0.89 33.69 -1.56
N VAL A 53 -2.01 33.13 -1.08
CA VAL A 53 -3.14 32.71 -1.93
C VAL A 53 -3.83 33.90 -2.60
N ASP A 54 -4.01 35.00 -1.87
CA ASP A 54 -4.71 36.20 -2.36
C ASP A 54 -4.00 36.82 -3.57
N ALA A 55 -2.66 36.70 -3.66
CA ALA A 55 -1.86 37.18 -4.78
C ALA A 55 -2.10 36.43 -6.12
N TYR A 56 -2.88 35.34 -6.11
CA TYR A 56 -3.19 34.54 -7.30
C TYR A 56 -4.67 34.56 -7.69
N ARG A 57 -5.55 35.26 -6.95
CA ARG A 57 -7.01 35.28 -7.22
C ARG A 57 -7.39 35.92 -8.56
N ASP A 58 -6.52 36.75 -9.11
CA ASP A 58 -6.67 37.40 -10.41
C ASP A 58 -6.32 36.46 -11.59
N ARG A 59 -5.52 35.41 -11.33
CA ARG A 59 -4.98 34.47 -12.33
C ARG A 59 -5.56 33.07 -12.22
N LEU A 60 -6.02 32.67 -11.03
CA LEU A 60 -6.53 31.33 -10.73
C LEU A 60 -7.91 31.40 -10.08
N ARG A 61 -8.78 30.45 -10.44
CA ARG A 61 -9.97 30.13 -9.65
C ARG A 61 -9.53 29.40 -8.38
N ILE A 62 -9.20 30.16 -7.34
CA ILE A 62 -8.58 29.65 -6.11
C ILE A 62 -9.44 29.87 -4.86
N ASP A 63 -9.57 28.83 -4.03
CA ASP A 63 -10.18 28.87 -2.71
C ASP A 63 -9.13 28.59 -1.62
N TYR A 64 -9.42 29.07 -0.41
CA TYR A 64 -8.54 28.95 0.76
C TYR A 64 -9.33 28.43 1.96
N VAL A 65 -8.89 27.31 2.52
CA VAL A 65 -9.45 26.71 3.74
C VAL A 65 -8.36 26.64 4.77
N ARG A 66 -8.62 27.13 5.98
CA ARG A 66 -7.66 27.10 7.08
C ARG A 66 -8.24 26.37 8.28
N SER A 67 -7.47 25.43 8.81
CA SER A 67 -7.74 24.80 10.11
C SER A 67 -7.29 25.71 11.25
N GLU A 68 -7.98 25.67 12.38
CA GLU A 68 -7.59 26.44 13.58
C GLU A 68 -6.26 25.98 14.18
N ARG A 69 -5.92 24.70 14.00
CA ARG A 69 -4.69 24.05 14.46
C ARG A 69 -4.29 22.96 13.48
N ASN A 70 -3.04 22.51 13.58
CA ASN A 70 -2.57 21.34 12.84
C ASN A 70 -3.32 20.08 13.26
N ARG A 71 -4.01 19.46 12.28
CA ARG A 71 -4.78 18.22 12.44
C ARG A 71 -4.18 17.06 11.63
N GLY A 72 -3.10 17.30 10.91
CA GLY A 72 -2.43 16.32 10.07
C GLY A 72 -2.92 16.32 8.62
N ARG A 73 -2.13 15.70 7.75
CA ARG A 73 -2.30 15.72 6.29
C ARG A 73 -3.67 15.20 5.85
N SER A 74 -4.14 14.10 6.43
CA SER A 74 -5.45 13.51 6.10
C SER A 74 -6.60 14.50 6.32
N ALA A 75 -6.68 15.10 7.51
CA ALA A 75 -7.73 16.05 7.85
C ALA A 75 -7.64 17.32 6.99
N ASN A 76 -6.43 17.80 6.71
CA ASN A 76 -6.23 18.96 5.84
C ASN A 76 -6.68 18.69 4.39
N ARG A 77 -6.28 17.54 3.81
CA ARG A 77 -6.72 17.12 2.46
C ARG A 77 -8.24 16.96 2.40
N ASN A 78 -8.86 16.36 3.41
CA ASN A 78 -10.32 16.22 3.50
C ASN A 78 -11.02 17.58 3.56
N ALA A 79 -10.54 18.50 4.39
CA ALA A 79 -11.13 19.84 4.53
C ALA A 79 -11.06 20.64 3.23
N ALA A 80 -9.93 20.56 2.52
CA ALA A 80 -9.77 21.21 1.22
C ALA A 80 -10.61 20.51 0.12
N ALA A 81 -10.57 19.17 0.04
CA ALA A 81 -11.37 18.41 -0.91
C ALA A 81 -12.87 18.62 -0.74
N ALA A 82 -13.35 18.89 0.48
CA ALA A 82 -14.76 19.21 0.73
C ALA A 82 -15.25 20.51 0.05
N ARG A 83 -14.34 21.39 -0.39
CA ARG A 83 -14.66 22.60 -1.18
C ARG A 83 -14.58 22.37 -2.69
N ALA A 84 -14.09 21.21 -3.13
CA ALA A 84 -13.95 20.89 -4.54
C ALA A 84 -15.31 20.79 -5.22
N ARG A 85 -15.40 21.35 -6.42
CA ARG A 85 -16.61 21.35 -7.25
C ARG A 85 -16.49 20.44 -8.45
N ALA A 86 -15.29 20.12 -8.94
CA ALA A 86 -15.12 19.23 -10.08
C ALA A 86 -15.50 17.78 -9.76
N ASP A 87 -15.72 16.98 -10.80
CA ASP A 87 -15.89 15.53 -10.69
C ASP A 87 -14.55 14.78 -10.59
N THR A 88 -13.43 15.49 -10.73
CA THR A 88 -12.08 14.94 -10.58
C THR A 88 -11.31 15.73 -9.52
N LEU A 89 -10.71 15.02 -8.57
CA LEU A 89 -9.78 15.59 -7.60
C LEU A 89 -8.35 15.25 -8.01
N MET A 90 -7.47 16.23 -8.00
CA MET A 90 -6.02 16.03 -8.10
C MET A 90 -5.36 16.54 -6.83
N PHE A 91 -4.53 15.73 -6.21
CA PHE A 91 -3.71 16.13 -5.08
C PHE A 91 -2.31 16.51 -5.59
N LEU A 92 -1.79 17.62 -5.07
CA LEU A 92 -0.48 18.17 -5.39
C LEU A 92 0.12 18.79 -4.13
N ASP A 93 1.34 18.42 -3.76
CA ASP A 93 1.96 18.97 -2.54
C ASP A 93 2.30 20.46 -2.70
N ALA A 94 2.27 21.22 -1.60
CA ALA A 94 2.51 22.66 -1.60
C ALA A 94 3.96 23.07 -1.90
N ASP A 95 4.89 22.13 -2.00
CA ASP A 95 6.29 22.30 -2.36
C ASP A 95 6.63 21.64 -3.71
N THR A 96 5.65 21.57 -4.60
CA THR A 96 5.78 20.93 -5.91
C THR A 96 5.44 21.89 -7.05
N VAL A 97 6.38 22.06 -7.97
CA VAL A 97 6.20 22.82 -9.21
C VAL A 97 5.63 21.91 -10.29
N ALA A 98 4.43 22.23 -10.76
CA ALA A 98 3.74 21.51 -11.82
C ALA A 98 4.36 21.79 -13.19
N HIS A 99 4.67 20.74 -13.96
CA HIS A 99 5.02 20.90 -15.38
C HIS A 99 3.83 21.53 -16.14
N PRO A 100 4.03 22.39 -17.17
CA PRO A 100 2.91 23.04 -17.88
C PRO A 100 1.86 22.09 -18.46
N GLY A 101 2.25 20.84 -18.78
CA GLY A 101 1.36 19.81 -19.28
C GLY A 101 0.57 19.06 -18.20
N LEU A 102 0.92 19.20 -16.92
CA LEU A 102 0.49 18.31 -15.85
C LEU A 102 -1.03 18.23 -15.72
N LEU A 103 -1.70 19.36 -15.49
CA LEU A 103 -3.15 19.37 -15.24
C LEU A 103 -3.95 18.83 -16.43
N ARG A 104 -3.51 19.12 -17.66
CA ARG A 104 -4.15 18.63 -18.88
C ARG A 104 -4.14 17.10 -18.93
N ARG A 105 -3.04 16.43 -18.55
CA ARG A 105 -2.96 14.97 -18.57
C ARG A 105 -3.89 14.32 -17.56
N HIS A 106 -3.96 14.86 -16.34
CA HIS A 106 -4.93 14.41 -15.34
C HIS A 106 -6.37 14.60 -15.84
N ARG A 107 -6.70 15.78 -16.39
CA ARG A 107 -8.03 16.07 -16.94
C ARG A 107 -8.39 15.13 -18.10
N ASP A 108 -7.50 14.96 -19.06
CA ASP A 108 -7.72 14.16 -20.27
C ASP A 108 -7.94 12.67 -19.94
N PHE A 109 -7.19 12.14 -18.96
CA PHE A 109 -7.38 10.78 -18.47
C PHE A 109 -8.81 10.56 -17.99
N HIS A 110 -9.28 11.39 -17.07
CA HIS A 110 -10.62 11.23 -16.47
C HIS A 110 -11.73 11.51 -17.48
N ALA A 111 -11.58 12.53 -18.33
CA ALA A 111 -12.52 12.80 -19.42
C ALA A 111 -12.66 11.60 -20.38
N GLY A 112 -11.55 10.93 -20.70
CA GLY A 112 -11.54 9.73 -21.56
C GLY A 112 -12.20 8.49 -20.94
N ARG A 113 -12.51 8.50 -19.64
CA ARG A 113 -13.16 7.37 -18.96
C ARG A 113 -14.68 7.39 -19.04
N ALA A 114 -15.28 8.48 -19.52
CA ALA A 114 -16.73 8.63 -19.68
C ALA A 114 -17.51 8.33 -18.39
N GLY A 115 -17.03 8.87 -17.26
CA GLY A 115 -17.64 8.69 -15.94
C GLY A 115 -17.28 7.39 -15.22
N ARG A 116 -16.52 6.48 -15.84
CA ARG A 116 -15.98 5.30 -15.15
C ARG A 116 -14.92 5.72 -14.10
N PRO A 117 -14.88 5.05 -12.94
CA PRO A 117 -13.92 5.38 -11.88
C PRO A 117 -12.50 5.20 -12.37
N GLY A 118 -11.56 5.97 -11.84
CA GLY A 118 -10.17 5.95 -12.28
C GLY A 118 -9.21 6.63 -11.33
N VAL A 119 -7.94 6.24 -11.38
CA VAL A 119 -6.82 6.89 -10.70
C VAL A 119 -5.70 7.11 -11.70
N LEU A 120 -5.22 8.35 -11.80
CA LEU A 120 -3.98 8.67 -12.52
C LEU A 120 -2.88 8.98 -11.52
N LEU A 121 -1.79 8.23 -11.59
CA LEU A 121 -0.54 8.52 -10.90
C LEU A 121 0.37 9.24 -11.89
N GLY A 122 0.74 10.49 -11.59
CA GLY A 122 1.74 11.21 -12.38
C GLY A 122 3.16 10.85 -11.96
N GLN A 123 4.18 11.43 -12.54
CA GLN A 123 5.59 11.25 -12.14
C GLN A 123 6.12 12.49 -11.41
N ARG A 124 7.00 12.29 -10.43
CA ARG A 124 7.73 13.35 -9.75
C ARG A 124 9.23 13.21 -10.03
N TYR A 125 9.94 14.34 -10.08
CA TYR A 125 11.38 14.36 -9.84
C TYR A 125 11.67 15.24 -8.62
N ASP A 126 12.60 14.82 -7.77
CA ASP A 126 13.15 15.67 -6.72
C ASP A 126 14.25 16.55 -7.34
N LEU A 127 14.22 17.84 -7.02
CA LEU A 127 15.24 18.80 -7.46
C LEU A 127 16.33 18.95 -6.42
N ASP A 128 17.55 19.19 -6.90
CA ASP A 128 18.60 19.73 -6.06
C ASP A 128 18.47 21.26 -5.89
N TRP A 129 19.43 21.86 -5.18
CA TRP A 129 19.44 23.30 -4.96
C TRP A 129 19.63 24.12 -6.24
N ALA A 130 20.33 23.59 -7.24
CA ALA A 130 20.50 24.26 -8.54
C ALA A 130 19.19 24.23 -9.35
N GLY A 131 18.45 23.12 -9.29
CA GLY A 131 17.12 23.01 -9.90
C GLY A 131 16.11 23.97 -9.26
N ALA A 132 16.14 24.11 -7.94
CA ALA A 132 15.31 25.08 -7.23
C ALA A 132 15.61 26.52 -7.66
N ASP A 133 16.90 26.88 -7.78
CA ASP A 133 17.33 28.19 -8.25
C ASP A 133 16.94 28.45 -9.72
N ALA A 134 17.11 27.45 -10.59
CA ALA A 134 16.67 27.54 -11.99
C ALA A 134 15.16 27.84 -12.10
N LEU A 135 14.33 27.15 -11.31
CA LEU A 135 12.89 27.42 -11.25
C LEU A 135 12.55 28.80 -10.68
N HIS A 136 13.37 29.35 -9.78
CA HIS A 136 13.20 30.71 -9.30
C HIS A 136 13.43 31.73 -10.42
N ARG A 137 14.45 31.49 -11.26
CA ARG A 137 14.87 32.33 -12.39
C ARG A 137 14.11 32.07 -13.70
N ASP A 138 13.06 31.25 -13.66
CA ASP A 138 12.26 30.82 -14.82
C ASP A 138 13.09 30.16 -15.94
N GLU A 139 14.11 29.41 -15.55
CA GLU A 139 14.95 28.61 -16.44
C GLU A 139 14.46 27.15 -16.55
N PRO A 140 14.75 26.47 -17.67
CA PRO A 140 14.39 25.06 -17.83
C PRO A 140 15.17 24.17 -16.86
N VAL A 141 14.48 23.22 -16.24
CA VAL A 141 15.11 22.14 -15.45
C VAL A 141 15.80 21.17 -16.39
N THR A 142 17.04 20.81 -16.08
CA THR A 142 17.81 19.79 -16.80
C THR A 142 18.05 18.56 -15.93
N PRO A 143 18.38 17.38 -16.51
CA PRO A 143 18.70 16.19 -15.72
C PRO A 143 19.82 16.38 -14.69
N ALA A 144 20.75 17.31 -14.94
CA ALA A 144 21.87 17.61 -14.03
C ALA A 144 21.44 18.37 -12.75
N MET A 145 20.20 18.83 -12.69
CA MET A 145 19.59 19.58 -11.58
C MET A 145 18.63 18.71 -10.74
N LEU A 146 18.55 17.41 -11.06
CA LEU A 146 17.77 16.46 -10.31
C LEU A 146 18.62 15.93 -9.14
N ASP A 147 17.96 15.65 -8.01
CA ASP A 147 18.63 15.00 -6.89
C ASP A 147 19.00 13.56 -7.28
N ALA A 148 20.29 13.29 -7.45
CA ALA A 148 20.78 11.97 -7.87
C ALA A 148 20.56 10.89 -6.81
N GLU A 149 20.40 11.26 -5.54
CA GLU A 149 20.21 10.35 -4.41
C GLU A 149 18.74 10.22 -4.02
N ARG A 150 17.83 11.00 -4.64
CA ARG A 150 16.39 10.96 -4.37
C ARG A 150 15.59 10.95 -5.66
N GLY A 151 14.85 9.87 -5.85
CA GLY A 151 13.87 9.75 -6.91
C GLY A 151 12.44 9.72 -6.38
N ASP A 152 11.50 9.77 -7.31
CA ASP A 152 10.15 9.30 -7.03
C ASP A 152 10.20 7.80 -6.71
N PRO A 153 9.79 7.38 -5.51
CA PRO A 153 9.87 5.98 -5.10
C PRO A 153 9.07 5.06 -6.03
N ARG A 154 8.08 5.60 -6.76
CA ARG A 154 7.32 4.87 -7.77
C ARG A 154 8.20 4.45 -8.94
N LEU A 155 9.25 5.21 -9.25
CA LEU A 155 10.17 4.92 -10.35
C LEU A 155 11.08 3.74 -10.06
N GLU A 156 11.49 3.52 -8.81
CA GLU A 156 12.25 2.31 -8.46
C GLU A 156 11.44 1.04 -8.73
N ASP A 157 10.14 1.09 -8.42
CA ASP A 157 9.20 -0.01 -8.68
C ASP A 157 8.83 -0.19 -10.16
N ILE A 158 9.07 0.78 -11.06
CA ILE A 158 8.72 0.66 -12.49
C ILE A 158 9.89 0.89 -13.47
N ALA A 159 11.11 1.08 -12.97
CA ALA A 159 12.31 1.30 -13.78
C ALA A 159 12.72 0.08 -14.62
N LEU A 160 12.18 -1.10 -14.30
CA LEU A 160 12.48 -2.36 -14.99
C LEU A 160 11.22 -2.90 -15.66
N PRO A 161 11.28 -3.35 -16.93
CA PRO A 161 10.11 -3.87 -17.64
C PRO A 161 9.34 -4.96 -16.89
N GLN A 162 10.04 -5.84 -16.17
CA GLN A 162 9.39 -6.89 -15.37
C GLN A 162 8.56 -6.32 -14.23
N ARG A 163 8.98 -5.20 -13.62
CA ARG A 163 8.25 -4.60 -12.50
C ARG A 163 7.08 -3.73 -12.98
N THR A 164 7.20 -3.11 -14.15
CA THR A 164 6.06 -2.46 -14.82
C THR A 164 4.94 -3.46 -15.14
N ALA A 165 5.29 -4.70 -15.50
CA ALA A 165 4.31 -5.77 -15.69
C ALA A 165 3.59 -6.18 -14.39
N ASP A 166 4.17 -5.85 -13.23
CA ASP A 166 3.61 -6.17 -11.91
C ASP A 166 2.72 -5.06 -11.34
N PHE A 167 2.80 -3.85 -11.91
CA PHE A 167 1.97 -2.72 -11.52
C PHE A 167 0.48 -3.05 -11.38
N PRO A 168 -0.15 -3.82 -12.30
CA PRO A 168 -1.56 -4.20 -12.18
C PRO A 168 -1.93 -5.01 -10.93
N SER A 169 -0.96 -5.66 -10.27
CA SER A 169 -1.24 -6.54 -9.11
C SER A 169 -1.63 -5.78 -7.84
N ALA A 170 -1.04 -4.60 -7.63
CA ALA A 170 -1.27 -3.77 -6.45
C ALA A 170 -0.90 -2.30 -6.72
N PRO A 171 -1.53 -1.65 -7.71
CA PRO A 171 -1.13 -0.31 -8.14
C PRO A 171 -1.28 0.75 -7.05
N TRP A 172 -2.13 0.49 -6.05
CA TRP A 172 -2.32 1.33 -4.87
C TRP A 172 -1.05 1.49 -4.02
N VAL A 173 -0.08 0.56 -4.09
CA VAL A 173 1.21 0.67 -3.40
C VAL A 173 2.00 1.88 -3.92
N LEU A 174 1.77 2.27 -5.18
CA LEU A 174 2.34 3.46 -5.80
C LEU A 174 1.42 4.68 -5.71
N GLY A 175 0.30 4.58 -5.00
CA GLY A 175 -0.67 5.64 -4.80
C GLY A 175 -0.13 6.71 -3.85
N LEU A 176 0.69 7.63 -4.36
CA LEU A 176 1.22 8.77 -3.59
C LEU A 176 0.59 10.08 -4.07
N THR A 177 0.03 10.87 -3.16
CA THR A 177 -0.84 12.00 -3.50
C THR A 177 -0.10 13.30 -3.80
N HIS A 178 1.22 13.30 -3.74
CA HIS A 178 2.02 14.44 -4.20
C HIS A 178 1.86 14.73 -5.70
N ASN A 179 1.40 13.75 -6.48
CA ASN A 179 1.02 13.88 -7.88
C ASN A 179 0.10 12.70 -8.27
N ALA A 180 -1.18 12.81 -7.91
CA ALA A 180 -2.19 11.81 -8.26
C ALA A 180 -3.58 12.43 -8.38
N SER A 181 -4.42 11.88 -9.25
CA SER A 181 -5.84 12.24 -9.36
C SER A 181 -6.76 11.04 -9.30
N VAL A 182 -7.99 11.28 -8.82
CA VAL A 182 -9.04 10.28 -8.63
C VAL A 182 -10.39 10.91 -8.94
N ASP A 183 -11.36 10.12 -9.37
CA ASP A 183 -12.73 10.59 -9.49
C ASP A 183 -13.31 10.95 -8.09
N HIS A 184 -14.06 12.04 -8.04
CA HIS A 184 -14.58 12.59 -6.78
C HIS A 184 -15.61 11.64 -6.14
N GLU A 185 -16.32 10.84 -6.93
CA GLU A 185 -17.26 9.84 -6.41
C GLU A 185 -16.54 8.78 -5.58
N SER A 186 -15.43 8.22 -6.08
CA SER A 186 -14.61 7.24 -5.35
C SER A 186 -14.07 7.84 -4.05
N PHE A 187 -13.56 9.08 -4.09
CA PHE A 187 -13.12 9.80 -2.88
C PHE A 187 -14.24 9.89 -1.84
N ARG A 188 -15.46 10.27 -2.25
CA ARG A 188 -16.63 10.35 -1.36
C ARG A 188 -17.03 8.99 -0.80
N ARG A 189 -17.08 7.96 -1.65
CA ARG A 189 -17.54 6.61 -1.26
C ARG A 189 -16.62 5.93 -0.26
N VAL A 190 -15.32 6.18 -0.33
CA VAL A 190 -14.38 5.70 0.70
C VAL A 190 -14.34 6.59 1.95
N GLY A 191 -14.97 7.77 1.92
CA GLY A 191 -14.98 8.71 3.05
C GLY A 191 -13.74 9.60 3.16
N GLY A 192 -13.01 9.82 2.07
CA GLY A 192 -11.77 10.60 2.06
C GLY A 192 -10.59 9.89 2.71
N PHE A 193 -9.59 10.65 3.16
CA PHE A 193 -8.43 10.14 3.90
C PHE A 193 -8.81 9.78 5.33
N ASP A 194 -8.16 8.76 5.90
CA ASP A 194 -8.37 8.38 7.30
C ASP A 194 -7.70 9.41 8.23
N GLU A 195 -8.51 10.19 8.95
CA GLU A 195 -8.04 11.21 9.89
C GLU A 195 -7.41 10.62 11.17
N ALA A 196 -7.53 9.31 11.42
CA ALA A 196 -6.80 8.65 12.50
C ALA A 196 -5.29 8.52 12.19
N MET A 197 -4.89 8.60 10.91
CA MET A 197 -3.49 8.59 10.48
C MET A 197 -2.88 10.00 10.59
N VAL A 198 -2.61 10.44 11.83
CA VAL A 198 -2.08 11.79 12.12
C VAL A 198 -0.55 11.86 11.97
N LYS A 199 0.15 10.74 12.14
CA LYS A 199 1.61 10.68 12.00
C LYS A 199 2.03 10.72 10.52
N TRP A 200 3.33 10.76 10.26
CA TRP A 200 3.83 10.93 8.90
C TRP A 200 3.76 9.63 8.08
N GLY A 201 3.14 9.66 6.89
CA GLY A 201 3.19 8.59 5.89
C GLY A 201 2.07 7.54 5.99
N PHE A 202 1.92 6.75 4.92
CA PHE A 202 0.93 5.68 4.71
C PHE A 202 -0.54 6.09 4.57
N GLU A 203 -0.89 7.36 4.77
CA GLU A 203 -2.26 7.85 4.58
C GLU A 203 -2.73 7.79 3.12
N ASP A 204 -1.80 8.02 2.19
CA ASP A 204 -2.06 7.93 0.76
C ASP A 204 -2.31 6.48 0.32
N LEU A 205 -1.48 5.57 0.83
CA LEU A 205 -1.59 4.13 0.57
C LEU A 205 -2.92 3.59 1.13
N ASP A 206 -3.30 3.94 2.37
CA ASP A 206 -4.62 3.59 2.91
C ASP A 206 -5.77 4.09 2.02
N PHE A 207 -5.69 5.36 1.60
CA PHE A 207 -6.70 5.96 0.75
C PHE A 207 -6.86 5.20 -0.57
N PHE A 208 -5.76 5.00 -1.30
CA PHE A 208 -5.80 4.30 -2.58
C PHE A 208 -6.07 2.80 -2.45
N TYR A 209 -5.70 2.17 -1.33
CA TYR A 209 -6.10 0.80 -0.99
C TYR A 209 -7.62 0.68 -0.90
N ARG A 210 -8.26 1.57 -0.14
CA ARG A 210 -9.72 1.61 -0.03
C ARG A 210 -10.40 1.89 -1.36
N VAL A 211 -9.85 2.80 -2.17
CA VAL A 211 -10.37 3.08 -3.54
C VAL A 211 -10.24 1.85 -4.43
N PHE A 212 -9.11 1.14 -4.38
CA PHE A 212 -8.87 -0.07 -5.17
C PHE A 212 -9.88 -1.17 -4.84
N HIS A 213 -10.07 -1.46 -3.55
CA HIS A 213 -10.99 -2.51 -3.11
C HIS A 213 -12.47 -2.12 -3.20
N LEU A 214 -12.82 -0.82 -3.14
CA LEU A 214 -14.18 -0.33 -3.38
C LEU A 214 -14.74 -0.82 -4.72
N HIS A 215 -13.89 -0.91 -5.74
CA HIS A 215 -14.26 -1.30 -7.10
C HIS A 215 -13.95 -2.77 -7.42
N GLY A 216 -13.58 -3.58 -6.42
CA GLY A 216 -13.25 -5.00 -6.61
C GLY A 216 -11.81 -5.26 -7.07
N ALA A 217 -10.88 -4.34 -6.81
CA ALA A 217 -9.47 -4.44 -7.18
C ALA A 217 -9.17 -4.64 -8.69
N PRO A 218 -9.82 -3.92 -9.62
CA PRO A 218 -9.56 -4.10 -11.05
C PRO A 218 -8.24 -3.43 -11.47
N PRO A 219 -7.38 -4.12 -12.23
CA PRO A 219 -6.04 -3.65 -12.59
C PRO A 219 -6.06 -2.33 -13.39
N GLU A 220 -7.08 -2.12 -14.22
CA GLU A 220 -7.24 -0.95 -15.10
C GLU A 220 -7.80 0.30 -14.40
N LEU A 221 -8.08 0.21 -13.10
CA LEU A 221 -8.50 1.36 -12.30
C LEU A 221 -7.39 2.40 -12.21
N PHE A 222 -6.15 1.96 -12.11
CA PHE A 222 -4.99 2.83 -11.99
C PHE A 222 -4.23 2.91 -13.31
N ARG A 223 -3.71 4.10 -13.61
CA ARG A 223 -2.73 4.32 -14.68
C ARG A 223 -1.56 5.13 -14.15
N LEU A 224 -0.35 4.74 -14.51
CA LEU A 224 0.85 5.53 -14.32
C LEU A 224 1.16 6.29 -15.62
N ASP A 225 1.28 7.61 -15.56
CA ASP A 225 1.62 8.46 -16.69
C ASP A 225 2.91 9.21 -16.38
N THR A 226 4.02 8.72 -16.96
CA THR A 226 5.37 9.27 -16.76
C THR A 226 5.53 10.68 -17.35
N GLU A 227 4.63 11.08 -18.24
CA GLU A 227 4.62 12.41 -18.85
C GLU A 227 3.76 13.40 -18.03
N ALA A 228 2.99 12.93 -17.05
CA ALA A 228 2.27 13.77 -16.09
C ALA A 228 3.25 14.21 -14.99
N LEU A 229 4.14 15.13 -15.35
CA LEU A 229 5.33 15.46 -14.56
C LEU A 229 5.15 16.58 -13.52
N SER A 230 5.79 16.43 -12.37
CA SER A 230 5.98 17.49 -11.38
C SER A 230 7.40 17.48 -10.80
N TYR A 231 7.83 18.61 -10.23
CA TYR A 231 9.15 18.78 -9.63
C TYR A 231 9.01 19.17 -8.17
N HIS A 232 9.56 18.37 -7.27
CA HIS A 232 9.49 18.60 -5.83
C HIS A 232 10.71 19.39 -5.37
N LEU A 233 10.45 20.48 -4.66
CA LEU A 233 11.48 21.43 -4.23
C LEU A 233 12.31 20.85 -3.09
N PRO A 234 13.63 21.12 -3.03
CA PRO A 234 14.45 20.78 -1.88
C PRO A 234 13.97 21.56 -0.66
N HIS A 235 13.80 20.86 0.45
CA HIS A 235 13.36 21.44 1.70
C HIS A 235 13.95 20.70 2.91
N PHE A 236 13.84 21.31 4.09
CA PHE A 236 14.28 20.68 5.33
C PHE A 236 13.51 19.39 5.60
N ARG A 237 14.22 18.29 5.90
CA ARG A 237 13.63 16.99 6.21
C ARG A 237 13.84 16.65 7.68
N LYS A 238 12.74 16.38 8.39
CA LYS A 238 12.78 15.90 9.78
C LYS A 238 13.22 14.44 9.79
N THR A 239 14.34 14.12 10.43
CA THR A 239 14.86 12.75 10.56
C THR A 239 13.94 11.84 11.40
N SER A 240 13.09 12.41 12.25
CA SER A 240 12.11 11.68 13.05
C SER A 240 10.93 11.10 12.25
N ASN A 241 10.73 11.54 11.00
CA ASN A 241 9.60 11.08 10.17
C ASN A 241 9.63 9.57 9.92
N GLY A 242 10.82 8.96 9.80
CA GLY A 242 10.96 7.51 9.59
C GLY A 242 10.48 6.68 10.79
N LEU A 243 10.71 7.15 12.02
CA LEU A 243 10.18 6.47 13.21
C LEU A 243 8.67 6.67 13.33
N ALA A 244 8.17 7.88 13.02
CA ALA A 244 6.75 8.20 13.05
C ALA A 244 5.94 7.41 12.01
N SER A 245 6.52 7.05 10.87
CA SER A 245 5.83 6.28 9.82
C SER A 245 5.54 4.83 10.23
N MET A 246 6.36 4.25 11.11
CA MET A 246 6.16 2.89 11.61
C MET A 246 4.83 2.73 12.36
N ASP A 247 4.32 3.79 12.98
CA ASP A 247 3.05 3.72 13.70
C ASP A 247 1.84 3.72 12.76
N ASN A 248 1.87 4.55 11.72
CA ASN A 248 0.82 4.53 10.68
C ASN A 248 0.88 3.24 9.87
N MET A 249 2.09 2.71 9.60
CA MET A 249 2.28 1.39 9.03
C MET A 249 1.58 0.34 9.92
N LYS A 250 1.95 0.25 11.22
CA LYS A 250 1.29 -0.58 12.27
C LYS A 250 -0.22 -0.51 12.26
N TYR A 251 -0.75 0.69 12.11
CA TYR A 251 -2.17 0.93 12.02
C TYR A 251 -2.78 0.41 10.70
N LEU A 252 -2.12 0.62 9.56
CA LEU A 252 -2.56 0.14 8.24
C LEU A 252 -2.79 -1.38 8.22
N LEU A 253 -1.84 -2.20 8.71
CA LEU A 253 -2.03 -3.66 8.73
C LEU A 253 -3.08 -4.11 9.75
N ARG A 254 -3.28 -3.38 10.87
CA ARG A 254 -4.38 -3.70 11.80
C ARG A 254 -5.74 -3.39 11.19
N LYS A 255 -5.80 -2.35 10.36
CA LYS A 255 -7.01 -1.93 9.65
C LYS A 255 -7.32 -2.87 8.49
N HIS A 256 -6.29 -3.34 7.78
CA HIS A 256 -6.40 -4.19 6.60
C HIS A 256 -5.58 -5.48 6.80
N LEU A 257 -6.21 -6.49 7.41
CA LEU A 257 -5.60 -7.80 7.69
C LEU A 257 -5.53 -8.67 6.42
N ARG A 258 -4.78 -8.18 5.43
CA ARG A 258 -4.64 -8.78 4.10
C ARG A 258 -3.17 -8.88 3.70
N TYR A 259 -2.83 -9.94 2.97
CA TYR A 259 -1.45 -10.27 2.62
C TYR A 259 -0.78 -9.19 1.79
N ASP A 260 -1.56 -8.54 0.92
CA ASP A 260 -1.11 -7.44 0.06
C ASP A 260 -0.63 -6.22 0.88
N VAL A 261 -1.20 -6.02 2.08
CA VAL A 261 -0.71 -5.05 3.08
C VAL A 261 0.39 -5.63 3.96
N GLU A 262 0.31 -6.91 4.33
CA GLU A 262 1.35 -7.58 5.13
C GLU A 262 2.73 -7.57 4.45
N VAL A 263 2.77 -7.71 3.12
CA VAL A 263 4.01 -7.65 2.33
C VAL A 263 4.72 -6.31 2.48
N LEU A 264 4.03 -5.23 2.87
CA LEU A 264 4.66 -3.93 3.14
C LEU A 264 5.55 -3.95 4.39
N TYR A 265 5.35 -4.91 5.29
CA TYR A 265 6.12 -5.11 6.53
C TYR A 265 7.28 -6.07 6.39
N GLY A 266 7.45 -6.67 5.21
CA GLY A 266 8.56 -7.56 4.93
C GLY A 266 9.90 -6.86 5.14
N LEU A 267 10.90 -7.62 5.59
CA LEU A 267 12.27 -7.12 5.67
C LEU A 267 12.77 -6.80 4.25
N ASN A 268 13.44 -5.66 4.08
CA ASN A 268 14.25 -5.35 2.88
C ASN A 268 13.46 -5.20 1.55
N THR A 269 12.26 -4.63 1.61
CA THR A 269 11.30 -4.60 0.49
C THR A 269 11.29 -3.32 -0.36
N PHE A 270 12.16 -2.33 -0.10
CA PHE A 270 12.22 -1.11 -0.93
C PHE A 270 12.35 -1.49 -2.42
N GLY A 271 11.33 -1.17 -3.22
CA GLY A 271 11.27 -1.43 -4.66
C GLY A 271 10.92 -2.87 -5.10
N ARG A 272 10.39 -3.75 -4.22
CA ARG A 272 10.05 -5.15 -4.56
C ARG A 272 8.65 -5.60 -4.13
N HIS A 273 7.79 -4.67 -3.75
CA HIS A 273 6.47 -5.02 -3.19
C HIS A 273 5.53 -5.61 -4.24
N LEU A 274 5.44 -5.02 -5.43
CA LEU A 274 4.51 -5.45 -6.49
C LEU A 274 4.76 -6.91 -6.92
N GLY A 275 6.02 -7.27 -7.18
CA GLY A 275 6.37 -8.63 -7.57
C GLY A 275 6.07 -9.67 -6.50
N ARG A 276 6.24 -9.32 -5.22
CA ARG A 276 5.90 -10.19 -4.07
C ARG A 276 4.39 -10.32 -3.89
N ILE A 277 3.63 -9.23 -4.00
CA ILE A 277 2.16 -9.26 -3.92
C ILE A 277 1.57 -10.10 -5.06
N ARG A 278 2.09 -9.92 -6.29
CA ARG A 278 1.74 -10.76 -7.44
C ARG A 278 2.06 -12.24 -7.16
N LEU A 279 3.28 -12.54 -6.71
CA LEU A 279 3.71 -13.91 -6.43
C LEU A 279 2.80 -14.60 -5.42
N TYR A 280 2.55 -13.96 -4.27
CA TYR A 280 1.71 -14.54 -3.23
C TYR A 280 0.25 -14.63 -3.65
N GLY A 281 -0.27 -13.67 -4.41
CA GLY A 281 -1.61 -13.76 -5.00
C GLY A 281 -1.75 -14.95 -5.94
N GLN A 282 -0.76 -15.17 -6.82
CA GLN A 282 -0.71 -16.35 -7.68
C GLN A 282 -0.57 -17.64 -6.88
N ALA A 283 0.22 -17.64 -5.81
CA ALA A 283 0.42 -18.80 -4.95
C ALA A 283 -0.87 -19.23 -4.24
N ILE A 284 -1.57 -18.27 -3.62
CA ILE A 284 -2.87 -18.50 -2.98
C ILE A 284 -3.85 -19.12 -3.98
N GLU A 285 -3.96 -18.54 -5.18
CA GLU A 285 -4.87 -19.06 -6.21
C GLU A 285 -4.49 -20.45 -6.71
N ALA A 286 -3.20 -20.65 -7.01
CA ALA A 286 -2.70 -21.91 -7.54
C ALA A 286 -2.81 -23.05 -6.51
N TYR A 287 -2.57 -22.76 -5.23
CA TYR A 287 -2.69 -23.76 -4.17
C TYR A 287 -4.15 -24.11 -3.93
N ARG A 288 -5.04 -23.11 -3.90
CA ARG A 288 -6.48 -23.30 -3.75
C ARG A 288 -7.07 -24.14 -4.88
N SER A 289 -6.74 -23.82 -6.13
CA SER A 289 -7.19 -24.56 -7.33
C SER A 289 -6.53 -25.93 -7.47
N GLY A 290 -5.30 -26.08 -7.00
CA GLY A 290 -4.57 -27.34 -6.93
C GLY A 290 -4.96 -28.25 -5.76
N GLY A 291 -5.92 -27.87 -4.93
CA GLY A 291 -6.39 -28.67 -3.79
C GLY A 291 -5.43 -28.73 -2.60
N LEU A 292 -4.47 -27.80 -2.51
CA LEU A 292 -3.53 -27.69 -1.38
C LEU A 292 -4.11 -26.87 -0.24
N GLY A 293 -3.60 -27.11 0.97
CA GLY A 293 -3.95 -26.38 2.18
C GLY A 293 -5.31 -26.74 2.77
N ARG A 294 -5.86 -27.90 2.38
CA ARG A 294 -7.21 -28.31 2.74
C ARG A 294 -7.27 -28.99 4.12
N PRO A 295 -8.39 -28.87 4.86
CA PRO A 295 -8.50 -29.44 6.22
C PRO A 295 -8.44 -30.97 6.30
N ASP A 296 -8.74 -31.65 5.19
CA ASP A 296 -8.67 -33.11 5.08
C ASP A 296 -7.23 -33.64 5.15
N ALA A 297 -6.25 -32.82 4.77
CA ALA A 297 -4.83 -33.14 4.93
C ALA A 297 -4.41 -33.28 6.40
N LEU A 298 -5.12 -32.63 7.34
CA LEU A 298 -4.79 -32.68 8.76
C LEU A 298 -4.95 -34.09 9.34
N PRO A 299 -3.95 -34.59 10.10
CA PRO A 299 -4.11 -35.82 10.88
C PRO A 299 -5.26 -35.72 11.88
N ALA A 300 -5.95 -36.83 12.14
CA ALA A 300 -7.08 -36.86 13.07
C ALA A 300 -6.70 -36.37 14.48
N SER A 301 -5.56 -36.82 15.01
CA SER A 301 -5.06 -36.38 16.32
C SER A 301 -4.80 -34.87 16.40
N LEU A 302 -4.38 -34.25 15.30
CA LEU A 302 -4.16 -32.81 15.25
C LEU A 302 -5.48 -32.05 15.19
N ARG A 303 -6.50 -32.57 14.49
CA ARG A 303 -7.86 -32.01 14.50
C ARG A 303 -8.48 -32.07 15.90
N ASP A 304 -8.30 -33.19 16.60
CA ASP A 304 -8.82 -33.35 17.97
C ASP A 304 -8.14 -32.36 18.96
N GLU A 305 -6.84 -32.11 18.81
CA GLU A 305 -6.12 -31.10 19.59
C GLU A 305 -6.62 -29.68 19.26
N LEU A 306 -6.76 -29.35 17.97
CA LEU A 306 -7.24 -28.04 17.51
C LEU A 306 -8.64 -27.68 18.05
N ALA A 307 -9.52 -28.67 18.23
CA ALA A 307 -10.88 -28.46 18.75
C ALA A 307 -10.92 -27.94 20.20
N VAL A 308 -9.82 -28.08 20.96
CA VAL A 308 -9.75 -27.67 22.37
C VAL A 308 -8.65 -26.64 22.67
N SER A 309 -7.76 -26.36 21.71
CA SER A 309 -6.67 -25.40 21.84
C SER A 309 -7.01 -24.01 21.30
N ALA A 310 -6.33 -22.98 21.83
CA ALA A 310 -6.28 -21.66 21.19
C ALA A 310 -5.24 -21.70 20.07
N ALA A 311 -5.67 -21.78 18.81
CA ALA A 311 -4.79 -22.03 17.68
C ALA A 311 -4.88 -20.98 16.57
N LEU A 312 -3.81 -20.85 15.78
CA LEU A 312 -3.86 -20.22 14.46
C LEU A 312 -3.75 -21.29 13.39
N VAL A 313 -4.76 -21.44 12.52
CA VAL A 313 -4.71 -22.37 11.38
C VAL A 313 -4.66 -21.60 10.06
N VAL A 314 -3.61 -21.83 9.27
CA VAL A 314 -3.38 -21.21 7.96
C VAL A 314 -3.61 -22.24 6.86
N GLY A 315 -4.48 -21.94 5.89
CA GLY A 315 -4.83 -22.89 4.81
C GLY A 315 -5.97 -22.40 3.92
N ASN A 316 -6.55 -23.30 3.12
CA ASN A 316 -7.70 -23.03 2.26
C ASN A 316 -8.91 -23.85 2.75
N GLY A 317 -9.98 -23.19 3.17
CA GLY A 317 -11.17 -23.81 3.75
C GLY A 317 -11.02 -24.24 5.21
N VAL A 318 -9.95 -23.81 5.88
CA VAL A 318 -9.67 -24.11 7.29
C VAL A 318 -10.61 -23.40 8.27
N SER A 319 -11.33 -22.37 7.82
CA SER A 319 -12.38 -21.71 8.64
C SER A 319 -13.59 -22.59 8.94
N ALA A 320 -13.70 -23.75 8.28
CA ALA A 320 -14.74 -24.75 8.56
C ALA A 320 -14.36 -25.74 9.67
N LEU A 321 -13.14 -25.67 10.21
CA LEU A 321 -12.69 -26.52 11.31
C LEU A 321 -13.38 -26.14 12.62
N ASP A 322 -13.64 -27.14 13.46
CA ASP A 322 -13.97 -26.93 14.86
C ASP A 322 -12.68 -26.57 15.61
N LEU A 323 -12.64 -25.40 16.24
CA LEU A 323 -11.45 -24.86 16.88
C LEU A 323 -11.78 -24.38 18.29
N GLY A 324 -10.83 -24.56 19.21
CA GLY A 324 -10.97 -24.11 20.60
C GLY A 324 -11.10 -22.59 20.72
N ALA A 325 -11.57 -22.13 21.88
CA ALA A 325 -11.81 -20.71 22.13
C ALA A 325 -10.52 -19.88 21.99
N GLY A 326 -10.62 -18.71 21.37
CA GLY A 326 -9.47 -17.84 21.09
C GLY A 326 -8.69 -18.22 19.83
N SER A 327 -9.17 -19.20 19.05
CA SER A 327 -8.57 -19.56 17.78
C SER A 327 -8.88 -18.58 16.65
N HIS A 328 -7.96 -18.54 15.69
CA HIS A 328 -8.05 -17.75 14.48
C HIS A 328 -7.68 -18.59 13.26
N THR A 329 -8.15 -18.17 12.10
CA THR A 329 -7.75 -18.74 10.82
C THR A 329 -7.15 -17.69 9.91
N PHE A 330 -6.19 -18.10 9.08
CA PHE A 330 -5.86 -17.40 7.85
C PHE A 330 -6.31 -18.23 6.67
N ASP A 331 -7.47 -17.86 6.13
CA ASP A 331 -8.16 -18.60 5.09
C ASP A 331 -8.64 -17.66 4.00
N HIS A 332 -8.04 -17.79 2.82
CA HIS A 332 -8.39 -17.00 1.65
C HIS A 332 -9.61 -17.55 0.88
N ASP A 333 -10.12 -18.72 1.27
CA ASP A 333 -11.31 -19.36 0.68
C ASP A 333 -12.61 -19.00 1.44
N ALA A 334 -12.49 -18.30 2.56
CA ALA A 334 -13.61 -17.78 3.36
C ALA A 334 -13.51 -16.25 3.47
N PRO A 335 -14.60 -15.51 3.69
CA PRO A 335 -14.53 -14.07 3.94
C PRO A 335 -13.72 -13.72 5.20
N THR A 336 -13.08 -12.55 5.22
CA THR A 336 -12.50 -11.99 6.44
C THR A 336 -13.56 -11.73 7.51
N GLY A 337 -13.19 -11.87 8.78
CA GLY A 337 -14.05 -11.59 9.92
C GLY A 337 -13.25 -11.40 11.21
N GLU A 338 -13.92 -11.53 12.35
CA GLU A 338 -13.28 -11.37 13.67
C GLU A 338 -12.19 -12.43 13.91
N THR A 339 -12.43 -13.66 13.46
CA THR A 339 -11.53 -14.81 13.66
C THR A 339 -10.79 -15.23 12.40
N ASN A 340 -11.23 -14.82 11.19
CA ASN A 340 -10.53 -15.12 9.93
C ASN A 340 -9.87 -13.87 9.32
N SER A 341 -8.60 -13.96 8.96
CA SER A 341 -7.86 -12.91 8.22
C SER A 341 -7.28 -13.44 6.92
N HIS A 342 -6.93 -12.57 5.98
CA HIS A 342 -6.31 -13.00 4.72
C HIS A 342 -4.80 -12.72 4.72
N LEU A 343 -4.10 -13.19 5.75
CA LEU A 343 -2.67 -12.95 5.96
C LEU A 343 -1.84 -14.20 5.60
N LEU A 344 -0.56 -14.00 5.28
CA LEU A 344 0.43 -15.09 5.16
C LEU A 344 0.94 -15.53 6.53
N GLY A 345 0.89 -14.64 7.52
CA GLY A 345 1.34 -14.90 8.89
C GLY A 345 2.83 -14.64 9.11
N THR A 346 3.45 -13.83 8.26
CA THR A 346 4.86 -13.47 8.41
C THR A 346 5.05 -12.36 9.44
N VAL A 347 4.00 -11.63 9.86
CA VAL A 347 4.08 -10.52 10.83
C VAL A 347 3.45 -10.86 12.19
N LEU A 348 2.25 -11.44 12.20
CA LEU A 348 1.53 -11.89 13.41
C LEU A 348 1.35 -10.82 14.51
N GLN A 349 1.26 -9.54 14.13
CA GLN A 349 1.18 -8.42 15.10
C GLN A 349 -0.14 -8.37 15.88
N GLN A 350 -1.19 -9.02 15.38
CA GLN A 350 -2.50 -9.08 16.05
C GLN A 350 -2.50 -9.98 17.28
N PHE A 351 -1.48 -10.84 17.44
CA PHE A 351 -1.36 -11.75 18.57
C PHE A 351 -0.37 -11.22 19.61
N LYS A 352 -0.75 -11.33 20.89
CA LYS A 352 0.19 -11.11 22.01
C LYS A 352 1.17 -12.28 22.11
N THR A 353 2.29 -12.06 22.78
CA THR A 353 3.24 -13.15 23.08
C THR A 353 2.57 -14.23 23.91
N GLY A 354 2.75 -15.50 23.55
CA GLY A 354 2.14 -16.65 24.24
C GLY A 354 0.60 -16.65 24.22
N ALA A 355 -0.02 -16.06 23.21
CA ALA A 355 -1.48 -15.97 23.11
C ALA A 355 -2.14 -17.24 22.52
N LEU A 356 -1.35 -18.12 21.93
CA LEU A 356 -1.81 -19.33 21.25
C LEU A 356 -1.08 -20.53 21.85
N ASP A 357 -1.71 -21.70 21.85
CA ASP A 357 -1.06 -22.96 22.18
C ASP A 357 -0.29 -23.50 20.97
N LEU A 358 -0.85 -23.34 19.77
CA LEU A 358 -0.35 -23.95 18.54
C LEU A 358 -0.62 -23.10 17.30
N ILE A 359 0.33 -23.11 16.35
CA ILE A 359 0.11 -22.63 14.98
C ILE A 359 0.20 -23.82 14.03
N VAL A 360 -0.80 -24.00 13.17
CA VAL A 360 -0.81 -25.04 12.14
C VAL A 360 -0.85 -24.36 10.77
N ASN A 361 0.10 -24.66 9.90
CA ASN A 361 0.11 -24.16 8.53
C ASN A 361 0.00 -25.34 7.56
N VAL A 362 -1.12 -25.41 6.84
CA VAL A 362 -1.43 -26.49 5.90
C VAL A 362 -1.05 -26.04 4.50
N ASP A 363 0.06 -26.60 3.99
CA ASP A 363 0.71 -26.31 2.72
C ASP A 363 1.11 -24.86 2.41
N MET A 364 0.44 -23.83 2.95
CA MET A 364 0.68 -22.42 2.57
C MET A 364 2.11 -21.96 2.89
N TRP A 365 2.75 -22.54 3.89
CA TRP A 365 4.15 -22.31 4.21
C TRP A 365 5.10 -22.70 3.06
N ARG A 366 4.67 -23.62 2.18
CA ARG A 366 5.46 -24.15 1.07
C ARG A 366 5.64 -23.16 -0.07
N CYS A 367 4.87 -22.06 -0.10
CA CYS A 367 5.09 -20.97 -1.05
C CYS A 367 5.85 -19.78 -0.45
N LEU A 368 6.16 -19.80 0.86
CA LEU A 368 6.88 -18.71 1.50
C LEU A 368 8.31 -18.63 0.96
N LEU A 369 8.73 -17.41 0.64
CA LEU A 369 10.10 -17.15 0.18
C LEU A 369 11.13 -17.47 1.29
N PRO A 370 12.40 -17.70 0.94
CA PRO A 370 13.45 -18.05 1.91
C PRO A 370 13.59 -17.07 3.08
N GLU A 371 13.27 -15.79 2.89
CA GLU A 371 13.26 -14.78 3.95
C GLU A 371 11.96 -14.75 4.79
N ASP A 372 10.85 -15.27 4.24
CA ASP A 372 9.53 -15.18 4.85
C ASP A 372 9.20 -16.39 5.71
N LEU A 373 9.67 -17.60 5.32
CA LEU A 373 9.48 -18.80 6.14
C LEU A 373 10.15 -18.64 7.52
N PRO A 374 11.42 -18.21 7.65
CA PRO A 374 12.03 -17.94 8.96
C PRO A 374 11.29 -16.86 9.75
N ALA A 375 10.75 -15.83 9.09
CA ALA A 375 9.96 -14.79 9.74
C ALA A 375 8.66 -15.35 10.33
N PHE A 376 7.93 -16.18 9.57
CA PHE A 376 6.76 -16.92 10.05
C PHE A 376 7.10 -17.78 11.26
N LEU A 377 8.18 -18.56 11.19
CA LEU A 377 8.58 -19.49 12.25
C LEU A 377 9.02 -18.78 13.54
N THR A 378 9.96 -17.85 13.43
CA THR A 378 10.51 -17.15 14.60
C THR A 378 9.48 -16.27 15.29
N ARG A 379 8.64 -15.56 14.52
CA ARG A 379 7.57 -14.75 15.09
C ARG A 379 6.44 -15.64 15.61
N GLY A 380 6.13 -16.72 14.92
CA GLY A 380 5.11 -17.70 15.34
C GLY A 380 5.43 -18.34 16.69
N LEU A 381 6.68 -18.75 16.92
CA LEU A 381 7.12 -19.32 18.22
C LEU A 381 7.21 -18.29 19.36
N LEU A 382 7.12 -16.98 19.07
CA LEU A 382 6.85 -15.98 20.11
C LEU A 382 5.36 -15.94 20.50
N LYS A 383 4.46 -16.41 19.63
CA LYS A 383 3.00 -16.36 19.84
C LYS A 383 2.44 -17.69 20.32
N ALA A 384 3.09 -18.80 19.99
CA ALA A 384 2.65 -20.15 20.31
C ALA A 384 3.78 -21.04 20.82
N ASP A 385 3.42 -22.09 21.56
CA ASP A 385 4.37 -23.06 22.12
C ASP A 385 4.97 -24.01 21.07
N ARG A 386 4.32 -24.10 19.90
CA ARG A 386 4.70 -24.99 18.81
C ARG A 386 4.11 -24.56 17.47
N ILE A 387 4.81 -24.90 16.39
CA ILE A 387 4.32 -24.78 15.01
C ILE A 387 4.28 -26.17 14.36
N GLU A 388 3.18 -26.49 13.69
CA GLU A 388 3.02 -27.66 12.83
C GLU A 388 2.96 -27.22 11.37
N LEU A 389 3.98 -27.54 10.59
CA LEU A 389 3.98 -27.37 9.14
C LEU A 389 3.47 -28.67 8.51
N VAL A 390 2.24 -28.63 8.00
CA VAL A 390 1.58 -29.79 7.38
C VAL A 390 1.83 -29.71 5.88
N ALA A 391 2.39 -30.77 5.30
CA ALA A 391 2.60 -30.92 3.86
C ALA A 391 1.77 -32.10 3.34
N THR A 392 0.80 -31.81 2.48
CA THR A 392 -0.02 -32.83 1.84
C THR A 392 0.85 -33.74 0.98
N ARG A 393 0.68 -35.07 1.11
CA ARG A 393 1.49 -36.07 0.39
C ARG A 393 1.21 -36.09 -1.11
N THR A 394 -0.07 -35.98 -1.47
CA THR A 394 -0.52 -35.94 -2.86
C THR A 394 -0.79 -34.49 -3.25
N GLY A 395 0.18 -33.85 -3.90
CA GLY A 395 0.06 -32.47 -4.39
C GLY A 395 0.30 -32.37 -5.91
N PRO A 396 -0.03 -31.22 -6.51
CA PRO A 396 0.31 -30.94 -7.90
C PRO A 396 1.83 -30.95 -8.11
N ASP A 397 2.25 -31.35 -9.32
CA ASP A 397 3.65 -31.26 -9.74
C ASP A 397 4.11 -29.80 -9.73
N GLN A 398 5.27 -29.49 -9.14
CA GLN A 398 5.85 -28.15 -9.12
C GLN A 398 5.93 -27.53 -10.53
N ARG A 399 6.17 -28.35 -11.57
CA ARG A 399 6.19 -27.89 -12.97
C ARG A 399 4.84 -27.33 -13.42
N ALA A 400 3.74 -27.83 -12.87
CA ALA A 400 2.40 -27.33 -13.14
C ALA A 400 2.08 -26.04 -12.36
N LEU A 401 2.83 -25.75 -11.28
CA LEU A 401 2.66 -24.54 -10.48
C LEU A 401 3.57 -23.38 -10.91
N LEU A 402 4.57 -23.61 -11.77
CA LEU A 402 5.49 -22.55 -12.20
C LEU A 402 4.73 -21.32 -12.73
N PRO A 403 5.10 -20.10 -12.30
CA PRO A 403 6.30 -19.74 -11.52
C PRO A 403 6.13 -19.77 -9.99
N VAL A 404 5.00 -20.24 -9.46
CA VAL A 404 4.75 -20.31 -8.00
C VAL A 404 5.69 -21.32 -7.35
N PRO A 405 6.36 -20.97 -6.23
CA PRO A 405 7.19 -21.92 -5.48
C PRO A 405 6.33 -22.97 -4.76
N LEU A 406 6.84 -24.21 -4.71
CA LEU A 406 6.37 -25.28 -3.84
C LEU A 406 7.57 -25.97 -3.23
N VAL A 407 7.75 -25.80 -1.93
CA VAL A 407 8.72 -26.58 -1.16
C VAL A 407 8.23 -28.03 -1.10
N ALA A 408 8.96 -28.95 -1.72
CA ALA A 408 8.62 -30.38 -1.78
C ALA A 408 9.64 -31.28 -1.06
N ASP A 409 10.90 -30.85 -0.94
CA ASP A 409 11.95 -31.57 -0.24
C ASP A 409 11.88 -31.28 1.27
N LEU A 410 11.09 -32.09 1.98
CA LEU A 410 10.85 -31.91 3.41
C LEU A 410 12.07 -32.29 4.26
N ASP A 411 12.92 -33.19 3.77
CA ASP A 411 14.15 -33.58 4.46
C ASP A 411 15.18 -32.44 4.43
N TYR A 412 15.32 -31.78 3.27
CA TYR A 412 16.14 -30.57 3.16
C TYR A 412 15.64 -29.45 4.08
N VAL A 413 14.32 -29.21 4.13
CA VAL A 413 13.73 -28.20 5.03
C VAL A 413 14.01 -28.54 6.48
N ALA A 414 13.82 -29.80 6.88
CA ALA A 414 14.09 -30.25 8.23
C ALA A 414 15.56 -30.05 8.61
N ASP A 415 16.49 -30.45 7.74
CA ASP A 415 17.92 -30.28 7.96
C ASP A 415 18.31 -28.80 8.08
N MET A 416 17.76 -27.94 7.23
CA MET A 416 17.95 -26.49 7.29
C MET A 416 17.47 -25.89 8.63
N LEU A 417 16.40 -26.43 9.23
CA LEU A 417 15.78 -25.89 10.44
C LEU A 417 16.37 -26.44 11.74
N ARG A 418 16.92 -27.66 11.75
CA ARG A 418 17.49 -28.32 12.94
C ARG A 418 18.55 -27.50 13.70
N PRO A 419 19.42 -26.70 13.06
CA PRO A 419 20.36 -25.84 13.78
C PRO A 419 19.69 -24.72 14.58
N HIS A 420 18.43 -24.41 14.31
CA HIS A 420 17.73 -23.24 14.84
C HIS A 420 16.56 -23.59 15.76
N PHE A 421 15.97 -24.77 15.58
CA PHE A 421 14.75 -25.20 16.29
C PHE A 421 14.83 -26.67 16.70
N THR A 422 14.01 -27.07 17.66
CA THR A 422 13.76 -28.51 17.89
C THR A 422 12.81 -28.99 16.80
N VAL A 423 13.29 -29.86 15.90
CA VAL A 423 12.53 -30.33 14.72
C VAL A 423 12.23 -31.82 14.80
N ALA A 424 10.95 -32.19 14.69
CA ALA A 424 10.49 -33.56 14.55
C ALA A 424 9.68 -33.74 13.26
N LEU A 425 9.81 -34.91 12.62
CA LEU A 425 9.05 -35.27 11.42
C LEU A 425 8.17 -36.47 11.71
N ALA A 426 6.90 -36.37 11.36
CA ALA A 426 5.93 -37.45 11.49
C ALA A 426 5.19 -37.66 10.17
N GLY A 427 5.12 -38.91 9.71
CA GLY A 427 4.36 -39.28 8.53
C GLY A 427 2.96 -39.78 8.91
N TYR A 428 1.95 -39.29 8.21
CA TYR A 428 0.55 -39.70 8.32
C TYR A 428 0.01 -40.08 6.93
N ASP A 429 -1.12 -40.77 6.86
CA ASP A 429 -1.66 -41.26 5.58
C ASP A 429 -1.83 -40.14 4.54
N THR A 430 -2.32 -38.97 4.97
CA THR A 430 -2.64 -37.82 4.11
C THR A 430 -1.50 -36.80 3.98
N ALA A 431 -0.60 -36.74 4.95
CA ALA A 431 0.38 -35.66 5.06
C ALA A 431 1.66 -36.07 5.78
N THR A 432 2.71 -35.30 5.58
CA THR A 432 3.88 -35.28 6.48
C THR A 432 3.82 -33.99 7.29
N VAL A 433 4.06 -34.09 8.60
CA VAL A 433 4.04 -32.95 9.52
C VAL A 433 5.45 -32.71 10.04
N ILE A 434 5.91 -31.47 9.93
CA ILE A 434 7.14 -30.97 10.55
C ILE A 434 6.74 -30.17 11.78
N THR A 435 7.13 -30.66 12.95
CA THR A 435 6.89 -30.01 14.24
C THR A 435 8.10 -29.17 14.63
N LEU A 436 7.88 -27.90 14.98
CA LEU A 436 8.92 -26.99 15.50
C LEU A 436 8.59 -26.49 16.90
N ARG A 437 9.60 -26.41 17.76
CA ARG A 437 9.57 -25.81 19.09
C ARG A 437 10.81 -24.95 19.34
#